data_AF-A0A2S7I5N4-F1
#
_entry.id   AF-A0A2S7I5N4-F1
#
_cell.length_a   1.000
_cell.length_b   1.000
_cell.length_c   1.000
_cell.angle_alpha   90.00
_cell.angle_beta   90.00
_cell.angle_gamma   90.00
#
_symmetry.space_group_name_H-M   'P 1'
#
loop_
_entity.id
_entity.type
_entity.pdbx_description
1 polymer ?
#
loop_
_entity_poly.entity_id
_entity_poly.type
_entity_poly.pdbx_seq_one_letter_code
_entity_poly.pdbx_strand_id
1 'polypeptide(L)'
;MTDSEISKLVISDKQLSKENKEELKSYCIEDAEINELNEIIQENSGDKNSLKSKVLKWVGNVTSSMVAKGLYDNIPKIIEFIGKII
;
A
#
# COMPACT_ATOMS: atom_id res chain seq x y z
N MET A 1 31.29 -6.45 -21.73
CA MET A 1 30.10 -5.85 -21.09
C MET A 1 28.99 -6.85 -21.29
N THR A 2 28.73 -7.69 -20.30
CA THR A 2 27.76 -8.80 -20.41
C THR A 2 26.36 -8.29 -20.16
N ASP A 3 25.43 -8.63 -21.05
CA ASP A 3 23.98 -8.33 -21.07
C ASP A 3 23.16 -8.79 -19.85
N SER A 4 23.80 -9.07 -18.72
CA SER A 4 23.17 -9.61 -17.50
C SER A 4 22.53 -8.53 -16.61
N GLU A 5 22.87 -7.25 -16.79
CA GLU A 5 22.35 -6.15 -15.96
C GLU A 5 21.02 -5.56 -16.45
N ILE A 6 20.59 -5.90 -17.67
CA ILE A 6 19.38 -5.33 -18.29
C ILE A 6 18.10 -6.03 -17.80
N SER A 7 18.20 -7.22 -17.20
CA SER A 7 17.03 -8.02 -16.78
C SER A 7 16.46 -7.67 -15.38
N LYS A 8 16.85 -6.57 -14.74
CA LYS A 8 16.37 -6.22 -13.38
C LYS A 8 15.63 -4.90 -13.23
N LEU A 9 15.42 -4.11 -14.29
CA LEU A 9 14.88 -2.75 -14.16
C LEU A 9 13.73 -2.47 -15.13
N VAL A 10 12.69 -3.29 -15.07
CA VAL A 10 11.33 -2.78 -15.23
C VAL A 10 10.73 -2.67 -13.82
N ILE A 11 11.40 -1.90 -12.95
CA ILE A 11 10.82 -1.54 -11.65
C ILE A 11 9.82 -0.43 -11.97
N SER A 12 8.52 -0.72 -11.85
CA SER A 12 7.52 0.32 -12.01
C SER A 12 7.80 1.44 -11.00
N ASP A 13 7.90 2.68 -11.45
CA ASP A 13 8.12 3.88 -10.60
C ASP A 13 7.03 4.10 -9.54
N LYS A 14 6.03 3.22 -9.46
CA LYS A 14 4.96 3.29 -8.46
C LYS A 14 5.34 2.50 -7.22
N GLN A 15 5.97 3.18 -6.29
CA GLN A 15 6.14 2.75 -4.90
C GLN A 15 5.59 3.82 -3.96
N LEU A 16 5.25 3.44 -2.72
CA LEU A 16 4.87 4.44 -1.72
C LEU A 16 6.06 5.35 -1.42
N SER A 17 5.82 6.66 -1.43
CA SER A 17 6.80 7.65 -0.97
C SER A 17 7.11 7.45 0.52
N LYS A 18 8.23 8.02 0.97
CA LYS A 18 8.57 8.03 2.40
C LYS A 18 7.48 8.70 3.24
N GLU A 19 6.97 9.84 2.75
CA GLU A 19 5.89 10.60 3.38
C GLU A 19 4.61 9.76 3.51
N ASN A 20 4.24 9.02 2.46
CA ASN A 20 3.09 8.10 2.51
C ASN A 20 3.26 7.02 3.58
N LYS A 21 4.47 6.45 3.71
CA LYS A 21 4.76 5.45 4.73
C LYS A 21 4.70 6.05 6.14
N GLU A 22 5.22 7.25 6.34
CA GLU A 22 5.15 7.96 7.62
C GLU A 22 3.71 8.34 8.00
N GLU A 23 2.90 8.77 7.03
CA GLU A 23 1.48 9.04 7.23
C GLU A 23 0.72 7.79 7.68
N LEU A 24 0.94 6.63 7.03
CA LEU A 24 0.34 5.35 7.44
C LEU A 24 0.76 4.95 8.86
N LYS A 25 2.02 5.14 9.24
CA LYS A 25 2.50 4.89 10.60
C LYS A 25 1.82 5.78 11.63
N SER A 26 1.53 7.04 11.28
CA SER A 26 0.79 7.96 12.16
C SER A 26 -0.64 7.48 12.46
N TYR A 27 -1.18 6.59 11.61
CA TYR A 27 -2.47 5.93 11.80
C TYR A 27 -2.37 4.59 12.56
N CYS A 28 -1.21 4.27 13.12
CA CYS A 28 -0.92 3.03 13.84
C CYS A 28 -0.96 1.76 12.97
N ILE A 29 -0.72 1.89 11.66
CA ILE A 29 -0.52 0.75 10.77
C ILE A 29 0.89 0.21 10.95
N GLU A 30 1.00 -1.11 10.99
CA GLU A 30 2.26 -1.81 11.19
C GLU A 30 3.10 -1.87 9.92
N ASP A 31 4.43 -1.98 10.07
CA ASP A 31 5.36 -2.05 8.93
C ASP A 31 5.03 -3.20 7.96
N ALA A 32 4.54 -4.33 8.48
CA ALA A 32 4.11 -5.46 7.66
C ALA A 32 2.94 -5.09 6.73
N GLU A 33 1.93 -4.40 7.27
CA GLU A 33 0.75 -3.95 6.51
C GLU A 33 1.17 -2.88 5.47
N ILE A 34 2.11 -1.98 5.82
CA ILE A 34 2.64 -0.96 4.89
C ILE A 34 3.43 -1.62 3.74
N ASN A 35 4.22 -2.64 4.04
CA ASN A 35 4.99 -3.38 3.04
C ASN A 35 4.05 -4.13 2.09
N GLU A 36 3.00 -4.78 2.60
CA GLU A 36 1.97 -5.42 1.79
C GLU A 36 1.31 -4.43 0.81
N LEU A 37 0.93 -3.23 1.28
CA LEU A 37 0.36 -2.20 0.40
C LEU A 37 1.35 -1.76 -0.68
N ASN A 38 2.63 -1.58 -0.32
CA ASN A 38 3.67 -1.21 -1.27
C ASN A 38 3.87 -2.28 -2.35
N GLU A 39 3.87 -3.56 -1.97
CA GLU A 39 3.94 -4.70 -2.90
C GLU A 39 2.72 -4.73 -3.84
N ILE A 40 1.51 -4.56 -3.30
CA ILE A 40 0.27 -4.47 -4.10
C ILE A 40 0.38 -3.38 -5.16
N ILE A 41 0.88 -2.19 -4.81
CA ILE A 41 1.03 -1.06 -5.74
C ILE A 41 2.07 -1.38 -6.83
N GLN A 42 3.22 -1.93 -6.45
CA GLN A 42 4.29 -2.26 -7.38
C GLN A 42 3.86 -3.34 -8.39
N GLU A 43 3.25 -4.42 -7.92
CA GLU A 43 2.86 -5.56 -8.74
C GLU A 43 1.66 -5.28 -9.66
N ASN A 44 0.77 -4.34 -9.28
CA ASN A 44 -0.50 -4.11 -9.98
C ASN A 44 -0.58 -2.71 -10.60
N SER A 45 0.55 -2.01 -10.68
CA SER A 45 0.68 -0.64 -11.22
C SER A 45 0.15 -0.47 -12.65
N GLY A 46 0.18 -1.54 -13.45
CA GLY A 46 -0.31 -1.61 -14.82
C GLY A 46 -1.75 -2.12 -15.00
N ASP A 47 -2.39 -2.64 -13.95
CA ASP A 47 -3.78 -3.12 -13.96
C ASP A 47 -4.59 -2.44 -12.85
N LYS A 48 -5.31 -1.38 -13.23
CA LYS A 48 -6.10 -0.56 -12.30
C LYS A 48 -7.21 -1.37 -11.59
N ASN A 49 -7.80 -2.36 -12.25
CA ASN A 49 -8.88 -3.15 -11.66
C ASN A 49 -8.32 -4.12 -10.61
N SER A 50 -7.23 -4.81 -10.93
CA SER A 50 -6.51 -5.66 -9.97
C SER A 50 -6.01 -4.85 -8.78
N LEU A 51 -5.40 -3.68 -9.04
CA LEU A 51 -4.91 -2.77 -8.01
C LEU A 51 -6.04 -2.37 -7.05
N LYS A 52 -7.16 -1.87 -7.58
CA LYS A 52 -8.30 -1.45 -6.76
C LYS A 52 -8.85 -2.60 -5.92
N SER A 53 -8.99 -3.79 -6.50
CA SER A 53 -9.48 -4.98 -5.79
C SER A 53 -8.56 -5.38 -4.63
N LYS A 54 -7.25 -5.47 -4.88
CA LYS A 54 -6.26 -5.83 -3.86
C LYS A 54 -6.14 -4.77 -2.76
N VAL A 55 -6.14 -3.49 -3.12
CA VAL A 55 -6.10 -2.38 -2.15
C VAL A 55 -7.35 -2.38 -1.27
N LEU A 56 -8.55 -2.61 -1.82
CA LEU A 56 -9.77 -2.72 -1.01
C LEU A 56 -9.73 -3.91 -0.04
N LYS A 57 -9.18 -5.04 -0.48
CA LYS A 57 -8.96 -6.20 0.40
C LYS A 57 -8.00 -5.86 1.54
N TRP A 58 -6.89 -5.18 1.23
CA TRP A 58 -5.94 -4.69 2.22
C TRP A 58 -6.61 -3.75 3.23
N VAL A 59 -7.42 -2.78 2.77
CA VAL A 59 -8.21 -1.90 3.66
C VAL A 59 -9.12 -2.72 4.58
N GLY A 60 -9.81 -3.74 4.06
CA GLY A 60 -10.66 -4.61 4.88
C GLY A 60 -9.90 -5.31 6.00
N ASN A 61 -8.69 -5.81 5.71
CA ASN A 61 -7.83 -6.47 6.70
C ASN A 61 -7.34 -5.48 7.77
N VAL A 62 -6.78 -4.34 7.34
CA VAL A 62 -6.25 -3.31 8.25
C VAL A 62 -7.34 -2.72 9.12
N THR A 63 -8.52 -2.42 8.56
CA THR A 63 -9.64 -1.88 9.33
C THR A 63 -10.16 -2.90 10.35
N SER A 64 -10.19 -4.19 10.01
CA SER A 64 -10.53 -5.25 10.97
C SER A 64 -9.51 -5.32 12.13
N SER A 65 -8.21 -5.22 11.82
CA SER A 65 -7.12 -5.13 12.79
C SER A 65 -7.27 -3.88 13.69
N MET A 66 -7.58 -2.73 13.10
CA MET A 66 -7.84 -1.48 13.83
C MET A 66 -9.04 -1.59 14.77
N VAL A 67 -10.15 -2.19 14.32
CA VAL A 67 -11.33 -2.43 15.17
C VAL A 67 -10.96 -3.32 16.36
N ALA A 68 -10.20 -4.40 16.13
CA ALA A 68 -9.74 -5.27 17.20
C ALA A 68 -8.83 -4.54 18.22
N LYS A 69 -8.09 -3.51 17.77
CA LYS A 69 -7.24 -2.64 18.59
C LYS A 69 -7.98 -1.42 19.18
N GLY A 70 -9.27 -1.23 18.88
CA GLY A 70 -10.05 -0.07 19.32
C GLY A 70 -9.70 1.26 18.62
N LEU A 71 -9.04 1.22 17.46
CA LEU A 71 -8.54 2.38 16.71
C LEU A 71 -9.57 2.96 15.72
N TYR A 72 -10.81 3.14 16.16
CA TYR A 72 -11.93 3.55 15.28
C TYR A 72 -11.70 4.90 14.59
N ASP A 73 -11.05 5.85 15.27
CA ASP A 73 -10.78 7.19 14.76
C ASP A 73 -9.81 7.21 13.56
N ASN A 74 -9.03 6.14 13.38
CA ASN A 74 -8.07 6.03 12.27
C ASN A 74 -8.68 5.39 11.03
N ILE A 75 -9.82 4.69 11.14
CA ILE A 75 -10.47 4.01 10.01
C ILE A 75 -10.83 4.99 8.87
N PRO A 76 -11.50 6.14 9.13
CA PRO A 76 -11.81 7.09 8.07
C PRO A 76 -10.55 7.63 7.37
N LYS A 77 -9.47 7.86 8.14
CA LYS A 77 -8.20 8.39 7.63
C LYS A 77 -7.54 7.44 6.63
N ILE A 78 -7.64 6.13 6.85
CA ILE A 78 -7.16 5.11 5.91
C ILE A 78 -7.97 5.11 4.61
N ILE A 79 -9.29 5.19 4.71
CA ILE A 79 -10.15 5.24 3.53
C ILE A 79 -9.83 6.48 2.68
N GLU A 80 -9.68 7.63 3.33
CA GLU A 80 -9.28 8.88 2.66
C GLU A 80 -7.88 8.80 2.05
N PHE A 81 -6.90 8.28 2.79
CA PHE A 81 -5.53 8.10 2.31
C PHE A 81 -5.51 7.24 1.04
N ILE A 82 -6.21 6.10 1.06
CA ILE A 82 -6.31 5.23 -0.09
C ILE A 82 -6.93 5.95 -1.29
N GLY A 83 -8.00 6.72 -1.11
CA GLY A 83 -8.60 7.51 -2.18
C GLY A 83 -7.67 8.54 -2.83
N LYS A 84 -6.58 8.96 -2.16
CA LYS A 84 -5.58 9.87 -2.74
C LYS A 84 -4.57 9.16 -3.66
N ILE A 85 -4.34 7.86 -3.45
CA ILE A 85 -3.24 7.14 -4.10
C ILE A 85 -3.67 6.17 -5.22
N ILE A 86 -4.97 5.91 -5.39
CA ILE A 86 -5.56 5.03 -6.44
C ILE A 86 -6.66 5.71 -7.26
#